data_AF-A0A7V9CE79-F1
#
_entry.id   AF-A0A7V9CE79-F1
#
_cell.length_a   1.000
_cell.length_b   1.000
_cell.length_c   1.000
_cell.angle_alpha   90.00
_cell.angle_beta   90.00
_cell.angle_gamma   90.00
#
_symmetry.space_group_name_H-M   'P 1'
#
loop_
_entity.id
_entity.type
_entity.pdbx_description
1 polymer ?
#
loop_
_entity_poly.entity_id
_entity_poly.type
_entity_poly.pdbx_seq_one_letter_code
_entity_poly.pdbx_strand_id
1 'polypeptide(L)' 'LELPARGGVAQVSMNVEDHRTLSLAAVVEAVARHAPVAEAEIVGLPPAAAFRGYPADLPTRGRRTLEQALE' A
#
# COMPACT_ATOMS: atom_id res chain seq x y z
N LEU A 1 4.74 16.92 -10.26
CA LEU A 1 3.71 16.80 -9.21
C LEU A 1 4.43 16.22 -7.99
N GLU A 2 5.08 17.06 -7.20
CA GLU A 2 5.79 16.63 -5.99
C GLU A 2 4.97 17.06 -4.78
N LEU A 3 5.08 16.31 -3.68
CA LEU A 3 4.56 16.73 -2.38
C LEU A 3 5.77 17.29 -1.58
N PRO A 4 5.96 18.62 -1.49
CA PRO A 4 7.16 19.19 -0.87
C PRO A 4 7.32 18.77 0.60
N ALA A 5 6.20 18.60 1.31
CA ALA A 5 6.16 18.09 2.68
C ALA A 5 6.60 16.62 2.84
N ARG A 6 6.79 15.89 1.73
CA ARG A 6 7.24 14.48 1.69
C ARG A 6 8.65 14.36 1.13
N GLY A 7 9.46 15.43 1.18
CA GLY A 7 10.85 15.40 0.74
C GLY A 7 11.03 15.16 -0.77
N GLY A 8 10.12 15.68 -1.59
CA GLY A 8 10.17 15.50 -3.05
C GLY A 8 9.60 14.18 -3.55
N VAL A 9 8.99 13.37 -2.68
CA VAL A 9 8.32 12.12 -3.09
C VAL A 9 6.95 12.41 -3.68
N ALA A 10 6.69 11.89 -4.88
CA ALA A 10 5.36 11.87 -5.47
C ALA A 10 4.54 10.70 -4.93
N GLN A 11 3.22 10.87 -4.79
CA GLN A 11 2.31 9.84 -4.30
C GLN A 11 1.29 9.46 -5.37
N VAL A 12 1.14 8.15 -5.60
CA VAL A 12 0.01 7.58 -6.35
C VAL A 12 -1.05 7.16 -5.34
N SER A 13 -2.08 7.98 -5.16
CA SER A 13 -3.20 7.68 -4.27
C SER A 13 -4.29 6.93 -5.04
N MET A 14 -4.76 5.80 -4.51
CA MET A 14 -5.81 5.01 -5.13
C MET A 14 -6.58 4.17 -4.11
N ASN A 15 -7.78 3.73 -4.52
CA ASN A 15 -8.54 2.72 -3.81
C ASN A 15 -8.37 1.35 -4.47
N VAL A 16 -8.37 0.31 -3.65
CA VAL A 16 -8.49 -1.08 -4.10
C VAL A 16 -9.84 -1.60 -3.63
N GLU A 17 -10.81 -1.62 -4.54
CA GLU A 17 -12.21 -1.96 -4.22
C GLU A 17 -12.41 -3.47 -3.96
N ASP A 18 -11.65 -4.34 -4.64
CA ASP A 18 -11.66 -5.80 -4.39
C ASP A 18 -10.24 -6.39 -4.41
N HIS A 19 -9.71 -6.63 -3.21
CA HIS A 19 -8.37 -7.18 -3.01
C HIS A 19 -8.20 -8.62 -3.52
N ARG A 20 -9.30 -9.33 -3.81
CA ARG A 20 -9.27 -10.71 -4.33
C ARG A 20 -9.02 -10.74 -5.83
N THR A 21 -9.40 -9.67 -6.52
CA THR A 21 -9.19 -9.51 -7.97
C THR A 21 -7.89 -8.73 -8.24
N LEU A 22 -7.60 -7.70 -7.45
CA LEU A 22 -6.36 -6.92 -7.52
C LEU A 22 -5.70 -6.86 -6.13
N SER A 23 -4.63 -7.63 -5.94
CA SER A 23 -3.92 -7.63 -4.66
C SER A 23 -3.11 -6.35 -4.45
N LEU A 24 -2.85 -5.99 -3.19
CA LEU A 24 -1.95 -4.88 -2.85
C LEU A 24 -0.52 -5.13 -3.36
N ALA A 25 -0.08 -6.38 -3.40
CA ALA A 25 1.21 -6.77 -3.95
C ALA A 25 1.31 -6.43 -5.46
N ALA A 26 0.28 -6.76 -6.23
CA ALA A 26 0.22 -6.46 -7.66
C ALA A 26 0.19 -4.96 -7.93
N VAL A 27 -0.46 -4.16 -7.07
CA VAL A 27 -0.41 -2.70 -7.15
C VAL A 27 1.02 -2.18 -6.95
N VAL A 28 1.71 -2.63 -5.90
CA VAL A 28 3.10 -2.22 -5.64
C VAL A 28 4.01 -2.61 -6.80
N GLU A 29 3.89 -3.85 -7.30
CA GLU A 29 4.65 -4.32 -8.47
C GLU A 29 4.38 -3.44 -9.70
N ALA A 30 3.12 -3.09 -9.95
CA ALA A 30 2.75 -2.25 -11.08
C ALA A 30 3.36 -0.85 -11.00
N VAL A 31 3.31 -0.22 -9.83
CA VAL A 31 3.96 1.08 -9.61
C VAL A 31 5.48 0.96 -9.74
N ALA A 32 6.08 -0.11 -9.20
CA ALA A 32 7.51 -0.36 -9.25
C ALA A 32 8.07 -0.52 -10.67
N ARG A 33 7.24 -0.95 -11.64
CA ARG A 33 7.62 -0.98 -13.07
C ARG A 33 7.83 0.42 -13.67
N HIS A 34 7.32 1.47 -13.03
CA HIS A 34 7.41 2.84 -13.54
C HIS A 34 8.36 3.73 -12.72
N ALA A 35 8.47 3.52 -11.42
CA ALA A 35 9.35 4.28 -10.54
C ALA A 35 9.71 3.49 -9.27
N PRO A 36 10.87 3.76 -8.62
CA PRO A 36 11.19 3.18 -7.32
C PRO A 36 10.12 3.51 -6.27
N VAL A 37 9.67 2.50 -5.52
CA VAL A 37 8.71 2.67 -4.43
C VAL A 37 9.47 2.84 -3.12
N ALA A 38 9.46 4.05 -2.56
CA ALA A 38 10.16 4.35 -1.31
C ALA A 38 9.39 3.86 -0.07
N GLU A 39 8.06 4.00 -0.09
CA GLU A 39 7.18 3.67 1.02
C GLU A 39 5.73 3.51 0.54
N ALA A 40 4.88 2.95 1.39
CA ALA A 40 3.44 2.91 1.21
C ALA A 40 2.70 3.40 2.46
N GLU A 41 1.44 3.77 2.26
CA GLU A 41 0.53 4.15 3.33
C GLU A 41 -0.83 3.53 3.08
N ILE A 42 -1.37 2.87 4.10
CA ILE A 42 -2.70 2.27 4.06
C ILE A 42 -3.65 3.19 4.82
N VAL A 43 -4.71 3.60 4.13
CA VAL A 43 -5.80 4.37 4.70
C VAL A 43 -6.99 3.43 4.90
N GLY A 44 -7.43 3.27 6.15
CA GLY A 44 -8.48 2.33 6.54
C GLY A 44 -7.93 1.07 7.22
N LEU A 45 -8.75 0.03 7.25
CA LEU A 45 -8.41 -1.28 7.82
C LEU A 45 -8.76 -2.34 6.77
N PRO A 46 -7.79 -2.80 5.96
CA PRO A 46 -8.03 -3.93 5.06
C PRO A 46 -8.00 -5.25 5.85
N PRO A 47 -8.61 -6.34 5.33
CA PRO A 47 -8.44 -7.67 5.91
C PRO A 47 -6.98 -8.14 5.77
N ALA A 48 -6.50 -8.98 6.66
CA ALA A 48 -5.14 -9.52 6.63
C ALA A 48 -4.82 -10.22 5.29
N ALA A 49 -5.84 -10.85 4.68
CA ALA A 49 -5.72 -11.50 3.37
C ALA A 49 -5.32 -10.55 2.23
N ALA A 50 -5.59 -9.23 2.35
CA ALA A 50 -5.20 -8.24 1.34
C ALA A 50 -3.67 -8.05 1.23
N PHE A 51 -2.94 -8.37 2.30
CA PHE A 51 -1.48 -8.30 2.33
C PHE A 51 -0.78 -9.58 1.85
N ARG A 52 -1.51 -10.57 1.32
CA ARG A 52 -0.90 -11.79 0.79
C ARG A 52 0.08 -11.46 -0.35
N GLY A 53 1.34 -11.86 -0.18
CA GLY A 53 2.41 -11.59 -1.15
C GLY A 53 2.88 -10.13 -1.16
N TYR A 54 2.37 -9.27 -0.26
CA TYR A 54 2.80 -7.89 -0.14
C TYR A 54 4.28 -7.84 0.31
N PRO A 55 5.12 -6.96 -0.26
CA PRO A 55 6.54 -6.92 0.08
C PRO A 55 6.77 -6.75 1.59
N ALA A 56 7.59 -7.64 2.16
CA ALA A 56 7.82 -7.65 3.60
C ALA A 56 8.72 -6.49 4.06
N ASP A 57 9.60 -6.05 3.18
CA ASP A 57 10.63 -5.03 3.37
C ASP A 57 10.18 -3.61 2.99
N LEU A 58 9.02 -3.45 2.34
CA LEU A 58 8.49 -2.13 1.99
C LEU A 58 7.98 -1.40 3.24
N PRO A 59 8.58 -0.25 3.63
CA PRO A 59 8.07 0.55 4.74
C PRO A 59 6.62 0.95 4.49
N THR A 60 5.72 0.53 5.38
CA THR A 60 4.27 0.73 5.20
C THR A 60 3.64 1.30 6.47
N ARG A 61 3.17 2.54 6.39
CA ARG A 61 2.38 3.16 7.47
C ARG A 61 0.94 2.67 7.43
N GLY A 62 0.28 2.62 8.59
CA GLY A 62 -1.13 2.25 8.68
C GLY A 62 -1.42 0.76 8.41
N ARG A 63 -0.42 -0.12 8.52
CA ARG A 63 -0.53 -1.56 8.19
C ARG A 63 -1.43 -2.39 9.15
N ARG A 64 -2.28 -1.75 9.96
CA ARG A 64 -3.21 -2.44 10.86
C ARG A 64 -4.31 -3.10 10.04
N THR A 65 -4.70 -4.32 10.38
CA THR A 65 -5.77 -5.06 9.71
C THR A 65 -7.09 -4.99 10.47
N LEU A 66 -8.19 -5.38 9.83
CA LEU A 66 -9.50 -5.53 10.48
C LEU A 66 -9.43 -6.50 11.65
N GLU A 67 -8.78 -7.65 11.48
CA GLU A 67 -8.65 -8.69 12.49
C GLU A 67 -7.94 -8.15 13.73
N GLN A 68 -6.82 -7.43 13.55
CA GLN A 68 -6.09 -6.76 14.64
C GLN A 68 -6.86 -5.61 15.31
N ALA A 69 -7.96 -5.15 14.71
CA ALA A 69 -8.82 -4.12 15.28
C ALA A 69 -10.01 -4.69 16.05
N LEU A 70 -10.37 -5.95 15.79
CA LEU A 70 -11.51 -6.64 16.39
C LEU A 70 -11.11 -7.58 17.54
N GLU A 71 -9.80 -7.89 17.67
CA GLU A 71 -9.17 -8.48 18.85
C GLU A 71 -8.94 -7.43 19.96
#